data_AF-A0A150X3B2-F1
#
_entry.id   AF-A0A150X3B2-F1
#
_cell.length_a   1.000
_cell.length_b   1.000
_cell.length_c   1.000
_cell.angle_alpha   90.00
_cell.angle_beta   90.00
_cell.angle_gamma   90.00
#
_symmetry.space_group_name_H-M   'P 1'
#
loop_
_entity.id
_entity.type
_entity.pdbx_description
1 polymer ?
#
loop_
_entity_poly.entity_id
_entity_poly.type
_entity_poly.pdbx_seq_one_letter_code
_entity_poly.pdbx_strand_id
1 'polypeptide(L)' 'MSNEKDELISKKVGYEAMLYCLKAYWENSGSNDLTDVLSGGEYWKGTDEPADSAFWEYWTEAIDKVRKDGPMFKELK' A
#
# COMPACT_ATOMS: atom_id res chain seq x y z
N MET A 1 -5.45 -4.04 -22.37
CA MET A 1 -4.64 -3.63 -21.20
C MET A 1 -5.38 -4.12 -19.98
N SER A 2 -4.76 -4.95 -19.17
CA SER A 2 -5.32 -5.33 -17.86
C SER A 2 -5.47 -4.03 -17.06
N ASN A 3 -6.67 -3.74 -16.58
CA ASN A 3 -6.89 -2.59 -15.71
C ASN A 3 -6.26 -2.97 -14.37
N GLU A 4 -5.08 -2.44 -14.04
CA GLU A 4 -4.35 -2.82 -12.80
C GLU A 4 -5.22 -2.62 -11.54
N LYS A 5 -6.16 -1.66 -11.59
CA LYS A 5 -7.18 -1.42 -10.56
C LYS A 5 -8.08 -2.64 -10.25
N ASP A 6 -8.31 -3.51 -11.24
CA ASP A 6 -9.20 -4.67 -11.14
C ASP A 6 -8.45 -5.98 -10.83
N GLU A 7 -7.14 -5.90 -10.56
CA GLU A 7 -6.35 -7.09 -10.30
C GLU A 7 -6.71 -7.77 -8.97
N LEU A 8 -7.04 -9.06 -9.02
CA LEU A 8 -7.32 -9.86 -7.83
C LEU A 8 -6.03 -10.36 -7.17
N ILE A 9 -5.89 -10.06 -5.87
CA ILE A 9 -4.81 -10.59 -5.03
C ILE A 9 -5.35 -11.52 -3.95
N SER A 10 -4.51 -12.44 -3.46
CA SER A 10 -4.87 -13.27 -2.31
C SER A 10 -4.88 -12.44 -1.03
N LYS A 11 -5.67 -12.88 -0.02
CA LYS A 11 -5.67 -12.25 1.32
C LYS A 11 -4.28 -12.13 1.94
N LYS A 12 -3.43 -13.14 1.71
CA LYS A 12 -2.05 -13.17 2.20
C LYS A 12 -1.22 -12.06 1.55
N VAL A 13 -1.24 -11.98 0.21
CA VAL A 13 -0.53 -10.93 -0.54
C VAL A 13 -1.02 -9.55 -0.13
N GLY A 14 -2.33 -9.36 0.04
CA GLY A 14 -2.87 -8.08 0.48
C GLY A 14 -2.39 -7.66 1.87
N TYR A 15 -2.34 -8.60 2.82
CA TYR A 15 -1.78 -8.33 4.15
C TYR A 15 -0.29 -7.99 4.10
N GLU A 16 0.49 -8.75 3.32
CA GLU A 16 1.94 -8.53 3.21
C GLU A 16 2.25 -7.20 2.51
N ALA A 17 1.47 -6.84 1.49
CA ALA A 17 1.60 -5.58 0.77
C ALA A 17 1.24 -4.38 1.66
N MET A 18 0.23 -4.51 2.53
CA MET A 18 -0.13 -3.46 3.49
C MET A 18 1.08 -3.09 4.37
N LEU A 19 1.85 -4.07 4.84
CA LEU A 19 3.03 -3.82 5.67
C LEU A 19 4.13 -3.04 4.90
N TYR A 20 4.36 -3.37 3.63
CA TYR A 20 5.30 -2.63 2.79
C TYR A 20 4.80 -1.22 2.46
N CYS A 21 3.52 -1.05 2.16
CA CYS A 21 2.92 0.24 1.86
C CYS A 21 3.04 1.20 3.07
N LEU A 22 2.67 0.73 4.27
CA LEU A 22 2.81 1.53 5.49
C LEU A 22 4.27 1.90 5.78
N LYS A 23 5.20 0.99 5.53
CA LYS A 23 6.63 1.28 5.69
C LYS A 23 7.11 2.33 4.68
N ALA A 24 6.73 2.20 3.40
CA ALA A 24 7.07 3.17 2.37
C ALA A 24 6.47 4.55 2.68
N TYR A 25 5.23 4.59 3.14
CA TYR A 25 4.60 5.83 3.58
C TYR A 25 5.39 6.51 4.71
N TRP A 26 5.76 5.76 5.75
CA TRP A 26 6.54 6.28 6.88
C TRP A 26 7.94 6.76 6.44
N GLU A 27 8.63 5.99 5.59
CA GLU A 27 9.96 6.34 5.08
C GLU A 27 9.94 7.59 4.18
N ASN A 28 8.88 7.80 3.40
CA ASN A 28 8.76 8.96 2.50
C ASN A 28 8.21 10.22 3.17
N SER A 29 7.24 10.08 4.08
CA SER A 29 6.59 11.23 4.73
C SER A 29 7.24 11.61 6.06
N GLY A 30 7.90 10.66 6.73
CA GLY A 30 8.30 10.79 8.13
C GLY A 30 7.13 10.82 9.12
N SER A 31 5.87 10.73 8.66
CA SER A 31 4.70 10.77 9.53
C SER A 31 4.51 9.44 10.24
N ASN A 32 4.25 9.52 11.54
CA ASN A 32 3.84 8.41 12.38
C ASN A 32 2.40 8.61 12.90
N ASP A 33 1.68 9.60 12.37
CA ASP A 33 0.29 9.86 12.71
C ASP A 33 -0.62 8.93 11.89
N LEU A 34 -1.41 8.13 12.59
CA LEU A 34 -2.34 7.22 11.95
C LEU A 34 -3.41 7.97 11.14
N THR A 35 -3.77 9.20 11.54
CA THR A 35 -4.78 9.99 10.84
C THR A 35 -4.30 10.44 9.46
N ASP A 36 -3.01 10.76 9.31
CA ASP A 36 -2.42 11.09 8.01
C ASP A 36 -2.46 9.87 7.07
N VAL A 37 -2.10 8.69 7.59
CA VAL A 37 -2.17 7.41 6.83
C VAL A 37 -3.60 7.13 6.36
N LEU A 38 -4.58 7.29 7.25
CA LEU A 38 -5.98 7.05 6.91
C LEU A 38 -6.46 8.03 5.84
N SER A 39 -6.12 9.32 5.95
CA SER A 39 -6.52 10.34 4.98
C SER A 39 -5.94 10.10 3.57
N GLY A 40 -4.71 9.56 3.47
CA GLY A 40 -4.12 9.20 2.18
C GLY A 40 -4.78 8.00 1.51
N GLY A 41 -5.32 7.06 2.29
CA GLY A 41 -6.03 5.88 1.81
C GLY A 41 -7.52 6.10 1.46
N GLU A 42 -8.05 7.29 1.73
CA GLU A 42 -9.44 7.64 1.39
C GLU A 42 -9.64 7.79 -0.11
N TYR A 43 -10.90 7.76 -0.56
CA TYR A 43 -11.29 8.01 -1.94
C TYR A 43 -12.12 9.29 -2.03
N TRP A 44 -12.01 10.00 -3.15
CA TRP A 44 -12.93 11.11 -3.40
C TRP A 44 -14.35 10.59 -3.57
N LYS A 45 -15.29 11.11 -2.78
CA LYS A 45 -16.69 10.70 -2.81
C LYS A 45 -17.27 10.86 -4.21
N GLY A 46 -17.79 9.76 -4.77
CA GLY A 46 -18.38 9.72 -6.10
C GLY A 46 -17.39 9.44 -7.24
N THR A 47 -16.14 9.09 -6.90
CA THR A 47 -15.11 8.70 -7.86
C THR A 47 -14.50 7.34 -7.47
N ASP A 48 -13.72 6.76 -8.38
CA ASP A 48 -12.86 5.59 -8.14
C ASP A 48 -11.38 6.00 -8.05
N GLU A 49 -11.13 7.19 -7.51
CA GLU A 49 -9.80 7.78 -7.37
C GLU A 49 -9.44 7.96 -5.89
N PRO A 50 -8.28 7.46 -5.46
CA PRO A 50 -7.73 7.76 -4.14
C PRO A 50 -7.53 9.26 -3.96
N ALA A 51 -7.74 9.73 -2.72
CA ALA A 51 -7.55 11.12 -2.32
C ALA A 51 -6.09 11.54 -2.47
N ASP A 52 -5.16 10.63 -2.17
CA ASP A 52 -3.74 10.75 -2.43
C ASP A 52 -3.29 9.71 -3.47
N SER A 53 -2.93 10.19 -4.66
CA SER A 53 -2.42 9.35 -5.74
C SER A 53 -1.09 8.67 -5.40
N ALA A 54 -0.24 9.28 -4.56
CA ALA A 54 1.02 8.68 -4.14
C ALA A 54 0.77 7.47 -3.23
N PHE A 55 -0.28 7.51 -2.41
CA PHE A 55 -0.67 6.39 -1.57
C PHE A 55 -1.08 5.15 -2.39
N TRP A 56 -1.73 5.37 -3.54
CA TRP A 56 -2.01 4.31 -4.51
C TRP A 56 -0.74 3.67 -5.07
N GLU A 57 0.25 4.48 -5.44
CA GLU A 57 1.54 4.01 -5.95
C GLU A 57 2.28 3.18 -4.89
N TYR A 58 2.31 3.63 -3.63
CA TYR A 58 2.90 2.85 -2.53
C TYR A 58 2.23 1.48 -2.37
N TRP A 59 0.92 1.40 -2.58
CA TRP A 59 0.18 0.15 -2.51
C TRP A 59 0.49 -0.79 -3.70
N THR A 60 0.48 -0.30 -4.93
CA THR A 60 0.75 -1.12 -6.11
C THR A 60 2.20 -1.61 -6.13
N GLU A 61 3.15 -0.75 -5.79
CA GLU A 61 4.57 -1.12 -5.63
C GLU A 61 4.75 -2.15 -4.52
N ALA A 62 4.00 -2.05 -3.42
CA ALA A 62 4.05 -3.02 -2.35
C ALA A 62 3.56 -4.41 -2.77
N ILE A 63 2.50 -4.52 -3.58
CA ILE A 63 2.05 -5.80 -4.15
C ILE A 63 3.17 -6.41 -5.00
N ASP A 64 3.76 -5.60 -5.87
CA ASP A 64 4.87 -6.00 -6.73
C ASP A 64 6.08 -6.49 -5.93
N LYS A 65 6.37 -5.79 -4.83
CA LYS A 65 7.45 -6.15 -3.92
C LYS A 65 7.20 -7.48 -3.24
N VAL A 66 5.98 -7.75 -2.76
CA VAL A 66 5.63 -9.06 -2.17
C VAL A 66 5.80 -10.18 -3.19
N ARG A 67 5.39 -9.95 -4.44
CA ARG A 67 5.52 -10.95 -5.52
C ARG A 67 6.96 -11.29 -5.85
N LYS A 68 7.86 -10.30 -5.79
CA LYS A 68 9.29 -10.44 -6.14
C LYS A 68 10.14 -10.92 -4.95
N ASP A 69 9.97 -10.29 -3.79
CA ASP A 69 10.87 -10.41 -2.65
C ASP A 69 10.28 -11.25 -1.50
N GLY A 70 8.96 -11.50 -1.52
CA GLY A 70 8.24 -12.13 -0.42
C GLY A 70 7.90 -11.16 0.73
N PRO A 71 7.40 -11.68 1.87
CA PRO A 71 6.92 -10.85 2.97
C PRO A 71 8.06 -10.17 3.73
N MET A 72 7.70 -9.14 4.50
CA MET A 72 8.61 -8.53 5.46
C MET A 72 8.82 -9.45 6.66
N PHE A 73 10.08 -9.80 6.94
CA PHE A 73 10.46 -10.61 8.10
C PHE A 73 11.02 -9.74 9.21
N LYS A 74 10.66 -10.08 10.45
CA LYS A 74 11.34 -9.55 11.63
C LYS A 74 12.43 -10.53 12.04
N GLU A 75 13.68 -10.12 11.97
CA GLU A 75 14.78 -10.92 12.49
C GLU A 75 14.76 -10.89 14.02
N LEU A 76 14.85 -12.07 14.64
CA LEU A 76 15.04 -12.18 16.08
C LEU A 76 16.49 -11.82 16.38
N LYS A 77 16.68 -10.89 17.32
CA LYS A 77 17.99 -10.57 17.91
C LYS A 77 18.35 -11.57 18.99
#